data_AF-A0A2G6MRT8-F1
#
_entry.id   AF-A0A2G6MRT8-F1
#
_cell.length_a   1.000
_cell.length_b   1.000
_cell.length_c   1.000
_cell.angle_alpha   90.00
_cell.angle_beta   90.00
_cell.angle_gamma   90.00
#
_symmetry.space_group_name_H-M   'P 1'
#
loop_
_entity.id
_entity.type
_entity.pdbx_description
1 polymer ?
#
loop_
_entity_poly.entity_id
_entity_poly.type
_entity_poly.pdbx_seq_one_letter_code
_entity_poly.pdbx_strand_id
1 'polypeptide(L)'
;MLDEKSYSTPRTKCPVCACSQSVVLTEQKFADLDNTNLTRYDVSLCRNCGMLFANNIPSQKDFDEYYFNLNRYENEEMLSNGASHSGLLQYISDKDSKRLIGDFGCGSGIDLLALHNWGYKNLIGVDTSRQNCNYLKKKGITTVNKSVFRLEQDDFNDKFDAIFLMAVLEHIVDLHGFIKKTISFLDGDLVVCVPEQFMWRGDVYPYREYSIEHINYFTFSSLCRLMDLYDYEPHNIYPNETGSRNIVFCRKIQIEQYNLKSNNAVECALNKIDYLLTRQRPVIVYGCGTLTRYMLANTRFSKLNIIAFADGSPHYHGKQLCGIPIIDPIELTKYPQFPILTSTYVANRTIETYLHDVLHIPNEVISLL
;
A
#
# COMPACT_ATOMS: atom_id res chain seq x y z
N MET A 1 29.00 18.75 -26.42
CA MET A 1 28.70 19.12 -25.03
C MET A 1 27.21 19.34 -25.00
N LEU A 2 26.47 18.50 -24.27
CA LEU A 2 25.02 18.62 -24.14
C LEU A 2 24.77 19.75 -23.13
N ASP A 3 24.09 20.81 -23.54
CA ASP A 3 23.77 21.93 -22.66
C ASP A 3 22.95 21.43 -21.47
N GLU A 4 23.41 21.75 -20.25
CA GLU A 4 22.71 21.42 -19.01
C GLU A 4 21.42 22.24 -18.93
N LYS A 5 20.27 21.61 -19.23
CA LYS A 5 18.97 22.17 -18.83
C LYS A 5 18.89 22.12 -17.30
N SER A 6 19.15 23.24 -16.64
CA SER A 6 18.93 23.40 -15.19
C SER A 6 17.44 23.54 -14.93
N TYR A 7 16.83 22.59 -14.23
CA TYR A 7 15.42 22.68 -13.82
C TYR A 7 15.25 23.77 -12.74
N SER A 8 14.19 24.56 -12.85
CA SER A 8 13.94 25.72 -11.99
C SER A 8 13.71 25.35 -10.51
N THR A 9 13.19 24.15 -10.24
CA THR A 9 13.05 23.57 -8.89
C THR A 9 13.09 22.05 -8.93
N PRO A 10 14.25 21.40 -8.71
CA PRO A 10 14.34 19.94 -8.72
C PRO A 10 13.64 19.31 -7.52
N ARG A 11 12.97 18.16 -7.72
CA ARG A 11 12.57 17.29 -6.60
C ARG A 11 13.83 16.87 -5.83
N THR A 12 13.83 17.10 -4.51
CA THR A 12 14.96 16.80 -3.61
C THR A 12 14.56 16.05 -2.34
N LYS A 13 13.26 15.79 -2.15
CA LYS A 13 12.70 15.11 -0.99
C LYS A 13 11.95 13.86 -1.42
N CYS A 14 11.92 12.86 -0.53
CA CYS A 14 11.11 11.67 -0.74
C CYS A 14 9.63 12.04 -0.95
N PRO A 15 8.98 11.53 -2.02
CA PRO A 15 7.60 11.90 -2.34
C PRO A 15 6.57 11.27 -1.39
N VAL A 16 6.96 10.28 -0.59
CA VAL A 16 6.09 9.63 0.42
C VAL A 16 6.22 10.31 1.79
N CYS A 17 7.43 10.35 2.37
CA CYS A 17 7.62 10.80 3.75
C CYS A 17 8.29 12.18 3.90
N ALA A 18 8.53 12.90 2.81
CA ALA A 18 9.21 14.20 2.76
C ALA A 18 10.64 14.23 3.36
N CYS A 19 11.22 13.07 3.70
CA CYS A 19 12.60 12.96 4.17
C CYS A 19 13.58 13.46 3.09
N SER A 20 14.56 14.27 3.50
CA SER A 20 15.65 14.75 2.64
C SER A 20 16.85 13.80 2.57
N GLN A 21 16.86 12.73 3.37
CA GLN A 21 17.95 11.76 3.39
C GLN A 21 17.64 10.58 2.47
N SER A 22 18.35 10.51 1.35
CA SER A 22 18.31 9.40 0.39
C SER A 22 19.70 8.91 0.03
N VAL A 23 19.77 7.72 -0.57
CA VAL A 23 20.96 7.16 -1.19
C VAL A 23 20.70 7.08 -2.68
N VAL A 24 21.58 7.67 -3.50
CA VAL A 24 21.55 7.50 -4.96
C VAL A 24 22.03 6.09 -5.27
N LEU A 25 21.18 5.29 -5.92
CA LEU A 25 21.48 3.92 -6.31
C LEU A 25 22.11 3.86 -7.71
N THR A 26 21.56 4.64 -8.64
CA THR A 26 22.05 4.74 -10.01
C THR A 26 21.57 6.05 -10.64
N GLU A 27 22.22 6.46 -11.71
CA GLU A 27 21.87 7.62 -12.51
C GLU A 27 21.31 7.15 -13.86
N GLN A 28 20.23 7.77 -14.32
CA GLN A 28 19.66 7.55 -15.65
C GLN A 28 19.98 8.73 -16.56
N LYS A 29 20.31 8.42 -17.82
CA LYS A 29 20.61 9.40 -18.87
C LYS A 29 19.93 8.97 -20.16
N PHE A 30 19.23 9.89 -20.80
CA PHE A 30 18.52 9.69 -22.05
C PHE A 30 19.01 10.71 -23.09
N ALA A 31 19.02 10.31 -24.35
CA ALA A 31 19.20 11.26 -25.44
C ALA A 31 18.01 12.22 -25.48
N ASP A 32 18.27 13.50 -25.76
CA ASP A 32 17.19 14.48 -25.97
C ASP A 32 16.41 14.10 -27.24
N LEU A 33 15.09 14.07 -27.13
CA LEU A 33 14.17 13.78 -28.22
C LEU A 33 12.95 14.70 -28.05
N ASP A 34 12.71 15.57 -29.03
CA ASP A 34 11.48 16.39 -29.14
C ASP A 34 11.09 17.14 -27.84
N ASN A 35 12.02 17.86 -27.22
CA ASN A 35 11.76 18.65 -26.00
C ASN A 35 11.25 17.81 -24.82
N THR A 36 11.73 16.58 -24.63
CA THR A 36 11.48 15.86 -23.39
C THR A 36 12.05 16.69 -22.22
N ASN A 37 11.21 16.98 -21.23
CA ASN A 37 11.58 17.74 -20.05
C ASN A 37 12.50 16.94 -19.11
N LEU A 38 12.84 15.69 -19.43
CA LEU A 38 13.63 14.81 -18.58
C LEU A 38 14.68 14.03 -19.38
N THR A 39 15.92 14.51 -19.37
CA THR A 39 17.06 13.84 -20.03
C THR A 39 18.01 13.14 -19.04
N ARG A 40 17.86 13.41 -17.74
CA ARG A 40 18.69 12.84 -16.68
C ARG A 40 17.97 12.91 -15.34
N TYR A 41 18.17 11.90 -14.49
CA TYR A 41 17.78 11.92 -13.08
C TYR A 41 18.52 10.87 -12.26
N ASP A 42 18.42 10.98 -10.93
CA ASP A 42 19.00 10.00 -10.00
C ASP A 42 17.93 9.06 -9.45
N VAL A 43 18.11 7.76 -9.57
CA VAL A 43 17.28 6.78 -8.85
C VAL A 43 17.73 6.75 -7.40
N SER A 44 16.87 7.21 -6.50
CA SER A 44 17.18 7.39 -5.08
C SER A 44 16.33 6.49 -4.17
N LEU A 45 16.96 5.90 -3.16
CA LEU A 45 16.31 5.16 -2.07
C LEU A 45 16.20 6.05 -0.82
N CYS A 46 14.99 6.29 -0.34
CA CYS A 46 14.76 7.03 0.89
C CYS A 46 15.23 6.23 2.13
N ARG A 47 16.07 6.84 2.99
CA ARG A 47 16.56 6.18 4.22
C ARG A 47 15.50 6.00 5.31
N ASN A 48 14.46 6.83 5.31
CA ASN A 48 13.39 6.75 6.30
C ASN A 48 12.30 5.71 5.94
N CYS A 49 11.69 5.84 4.76
CA CYS A 49 10.53 5.02 4.38
C CYS A 49 10.79 3.99 3.28
N GLY A 50 12.03 3.86 2.79
CA GLY A 50 12.38 2.87 1.76
C GLY A 50 11.79 3.10 0.37
N MET A 51 11.14 4.25 0.11
CA MET A 51 10.64 4.60 -1.22
C MET A 51 11.79 4.77 -2.23
N LEU A 52 11.62 4.19 -3.42
CA LEU A 52 12.49 4.38 -4.58
C LEU A 52 11.87 5.43 -5.52
N PHE A 53 12.63 6.43 -5.94
CA PHE A 53 12.08 7.53 -6.75
C PHE A 53 13.16 8.24 -7.58
N ALA A 54 12.75 8.88 -8.68
CA ALA A 54 13.60 9.73 -9.52
C ALA A 54 13.88 11.10 -8.86
N ASN A 55 15.03 11.28 -8.24
CA ASN A 55 15.45 12.56 -7.69
C ASN A 55 15.99 13.49 -8.79
N ASN A 56 16.05 14.80 -8.52
CA ASN A 56 16.57 15.80 -9.46
C ASN A 56 15.78 15.90 -10.79
N ILE A 57 14.47 15.73 -10.71
CA ILE A 57 13.53 15.86 -11.84
C ILE A 57 12.80 17.23 -11.85
N PRO A 58 12.20 17.64 -12.98
CA PRO A 58 11.33 18.82 -13.08
C PRO A 58 10.17 18.86 -12.08
N SER A 59 9.50 20.01 -12.03
CA SER A 59 8.35 20.24 -11.16
C SER A 59 7.08 19.53 -11.67
N GLN A 60 6.05 19.40 -10.82
CA GLN A 60 4.73 18.88 -11.24
C GLN A 60 4.16 19.68 -12.43
N LYS A 61 4.36 21.00 -12.45
CA LYS A 61 3.89 21.87 -13.54
C LYS A 61 4.54 21.49 -14.88
N ASP A 62 5.83 21.21 -14.87
CA ASP A 62 6.58 20.84 -16.09
C ASP A 62 6.15 19.46 -16.61
N PHE A 63 5.80 18.53 -15.72
CA PHE A 63 5.20 17.24 -16.08
C PHE A 63 3.77 17.39 -16.61
N ASP A 64 2.93 18.22 -15.99
CA ASP A 64 1.58 18.51 -16.47
C ASP A 64 1.60 19.10 -17.89
N GLU A 65 2.51 20.04 -18.17
CA GLU A 65 2.70 20.61 -19.51
C GLU A 65 3.22 19.57 -20.51
N TYR A 66 4.13 18.69 -20.09
CA TYR A 66 4.61 17.59 -20.92
C TYR A 66 3.46 16.65 -21.32
N TYR A 67 2.67 16.17 -20.36
CA TYR A 67 1.53 15.28 -20.64
C TYR A 67 0.40 15.96 -21.41
N PHE A 68 0.15 17.25 -21.20
CA PHE A 68 -0.86 18.00 -21.96
C PHE A 68 -0.51 18.12 -23.44
N ASN A 69 0.78 18.25 -23.77
CA ASN A 69 1.25 18.42 -25.14
C ASN A 69 1.65 17.09 -25.83
N LEU A 70 1.68 15.98 -25.08
CA LEU A 70 1.99 14.66 -25.60
C LEU A 70 0.79 14.08 -26.37
N ASN A 71 0.87 14.13 -27.69
CA ASN A 71 -0.07 13.44 -28.59
C ASN A 71 0.19 11.92 -28.73
N ARG A 72 1.05 11.32 -27.89
CA ARG A 72 1.48 9.91 -28.09
C ARG A 72 0.42 8.86 -27.75
N TYR A 73 -0.57 9.20 -26.91
CA TYR A 73 -1.64 8.29 -26.51
C TYR A 73 -2.91 8.39 -27.40
N GLU A 74 -2.77 8.98 -28.58
CA GLU A 74 -3.88 9.35 -29.48
C GLU A 74 -4.24 8.27 -30.52
N ASN A 75 -3.52 7.14 -30.56
CA ASN A 75 -3.75 6.09 -31.56
C ASN A 75 -4.87 5.12 -31.16
N GLU A 76 -5.90 5.01 -32.01
CA GLU A 76 -7.07 4.13 -31.80
C GLU A 76 -6.72 2.65 -31.60
N GLU A 77 -5.64 2.14 -32.20
CA GLU A 77 -5.19 0.74 -32.02
C GLU A 77 -4.59 0.44 -30.63
N MET A 78 -4.04 1.46 -29.94
CA MET A 78 -3.56 1.33 -28.56
C MET A 78 -4.72 1.34 -27.55
N LEU A 79 -5.89 1.85 -27.94
CA LEU A 79 -7.09 1.91 -27.09
C LEU A 79 -7.70 0.52 -26.83
N SER A 80 -7.42 -0.48 -27.67
CA SER A 80 -8.06 -1.81 -27.63
C SER A 80 -7.21 -2.95 -27.04
N ASN A 81 -5.89 -2.77 -26.87
CA ASN A 81 -4.96 -3.87 -26.59
C ASN A 81 -4.37 -3.88 -25.16
N GLY A 82 -4.90 -3.10 -24.23
CA GLY A 82 -4.42 -3.06 -22.85
C GLY A 82 -4.93 -4.22 -22.00
N ALA A 83 -4.08 -5.21 -21.70
CA ALA A 83 -4.40 -6.25 -20.73
C ALA A 83 -4.43 -5.67 -19.29
N SER A 84 -5.58 -5.68 -18.62
CA SER A 84 -5.92 -6.72 -17.63
C SER A 84 -7.19 -6.40 -16.84
N HIS A 85 -8.23 -7.21 -17.05
CA HIS A 85 -9.52 -7.09 -16.38
C HIS A 85 -9.59 -7.86 -15.06
N SER A 86 -8.63 -8.74 -14.74
CA SER A 86 -8.84 -9.77 -13.71
C SER A 86 -8.88 -9.22 -12.30
N GLY A 87 -7.99 -8.29 -11.96
CA GLY A 87 -8.04 -7.66 -10.64
C GLY A 87 -9.19 -6.65 -10.50
N LEU A 88 -9.64 -6.04 -11.60
CA LEU A 88 -10.84 -5.21 -11.61
C LEU A 88 -12.12 -6.03 -11.40
N LEU A 89 -12.24 -7.18 -12.07
CA LEU A 89 -13.34 -8.13 -11.89
C LEU A 89 -13.49 -8.56 -10.43
N GLN A 90 -12.37 -8.83 -9.75
CA GLN A 90 -12.39 -9.22 -8.35
C GLN A 90 -12.96 -8.11 -7.46
N TYR A 91 -12.58 -6.85 -7.71
CA TYR A 91 -13.12 -5.71 -6.98
C TYR A 91 -14.63 -5.57 -7.09
N ILE A 92 -15.15 -5.67 -8.31
CA ILE A 92 -16.55 -5.36 -8.61
C ILE A 92 -17.50 -6.55 -8.45
N SER A 93 -16.97 -7.77 -8.30
CA SER A 93 -17.74 -9.02 -8.29
C SER A 93 -18.86 -9.06 -7.24
N ASP A 94 -18.71 -8.32 -6.14
CA ASP A 94 -19.64 -8.21 -5.02
C ASP A 94 -20.22 -6.78 -4.85
N LYS A 95 -20.05 -5.91 -5.86
CA LYS A 95 -20.44 -4.49 -5.79
C LYS A 95 -21.70 -4.20 -6.58
N ASP A 96 -22.48 -3.23 -6.09
CA ASP A 96 -23.69 -2.73 -6.77
C ASP A 96 -23.30 -1.94 -8.03
N SER A 97 -23.93 -2.24 -9.15
CA SER A 97 -23.73 -1.56 -10.44
C SER A 97 -24.25 -0.12 -10.46
N LYS A 98 -24.99 0.31 -9.43
CA LYS A 98 -25.43 1.70 -9.24
C LYS A 98 -24.36 2.64 -8.68
N ARG A 99 -23.23 2.11 -8.22
CA ARG A 99 -22.13 2.91 -7.64
C ARG A 99 -21.61 3.95 -8.62
N LEU A 100 -21.34 5.16 -8.14
CA LEU A 100 -20.65 6.20 -8.91
C LEU A 100 -19.14 5.93 -8.88
N ILE A 101 -18.58 5.55 -10.03
CA ILE A 101 -17.16 5.18 -10.17
C ILE A 101 -16.44 6.22 -11.03
N GLY A 102 -15.32 6.72 -10.50
CA GLY A 102 -14.41 7.63 -11.18
C GLY A 102 -13.13 6.91 -11.59
N ASP A 103 -12.58 7.24 -12.75
CA ASP A 103 -11.24 6.83 -13.17
C ASP A 103 -10.40 8.08 -13.45
N PHE A 104 -9.44 8.37 -12.57
CA PHE A 104 -8.71 9.63 -12.52
C PHE A 104 -7.33 9.46 -13.15
N GLY A 105 -7.20 9.89 -14.40
CA GLY A 105 -6.11 9.52 -15.31
C GLY A 105 -6.52 8.35 -16.21
N CYS A 106 -7.76 8.37 -16.73
CA CYS A 106 -8.37 7.19 -17.35
C CYS A 106 -7.72 6.75 -18.67
N GLY A 107 -6.87 7.57 -19.30
CA GLY A 107 -6.22 7.25 -20.56
C GLY A 107 -7.23 6.82 -21.62
N SER A 108 -7.01 5.67 -22.25
CA SER A 108 -7.95 5.10 -23.23
C SER A 108 -9.35 4.77 -22.68
N GLY A 109 -9.47 4.70 -21.34
CA GLY A 109 -10.66 4.32 -20.60
C GLY A 109 -11.01 2.85 -20.74
N ILE A 110 -10.02 1.98 -20.95
CA ILE A 110 -10.23 0.53 -21.09
C ILE A 110 -11.00 -0.06 -19.89
N ASP A 111 -10.68 0.38 -18.67
CA ASP A 111 -11.37 -0.06 -17.45
C ASP A 111 -12.80 0.48 -17.37
N LEU A 112 -13.02 1.74 -17.74
CA LEU A 112 -14.38 2.33 -17.82
C LEU A 112 -15.24 1.62 -18.87
N LEU A 113 -14.68 1.27 -20.03
CA LEU A 113 -15.39 0.52 -21.07
C LEU A 113 -15.76 -0.89 -20.60
N ALA A 114 -14.86 -1.56 -19.88
CA ALA A 114 -15.13 -2.84 -19.27
C ALA A 114 -16.31 -2.77 -18.29
N LEU A 115 -16.28 -1.83 -17.35
CA LEU A 115 -17.35 -1.58 -16.40
C LEU A 115 -18.67 -1.27 -17.11
N HIS A 116 -18.63 -0.45 -18.16
CA HIS A 116 -19.81 -0.11 -18.94
C HIS A 116 -20.45 -1.34 -19.59
N ASN A 117 -19.62 -2.24 -20.14
CA ASN A 117 -20.05 -3.51 -20.73
C ASN A 117 -20.59 -4.49 -19.67
N TRP A 118 -20.10 -4.43 -18.43
CA TRP A 118 -20.64 -5.19 -17.29
C TRP A 118 -21.87 -4.55 -16.64
N GLY A 119 -22.39 -3.46 -17.20
CA GLY A 119 -23.66 -2.87 -16.80
C GLY A 119 -23.59 -1.71 -15.81
N TYR A 120 -22.39 -1.25 -15.44
CA TYR A 120 -22.24 -0.02 -14.66
C TYR A 120 -22.60 1.19 -15.54
N LYS A 121 -23.43 2.09 -15.01
CA LYS A 121 -23.92 3.27 -15.76
C LYS A 121 -23.43 4.60 -15.20
N ASN A 122 -23.06 4.64 -13.93
CA ASN A 122 -22.60 5.85 -13.25
C ASN A 122 -21.06 5.90 -13.29
N LEU A 123 -20.52 6.17 -14.48
CA LEU A 123 -19.08 6.15 -14.77
C LEU A 123 -18.60 7.52 -15.23
N ILE A 124 -17.49 8.00 -14.64
CA ILE A 124 -16.87 9.27 -15.04
C ILE A 124 -15.36 9.08 -15.21
N GLY A 125 -14.84 9.44 -16.39
CA GLY A 125 -13.40 9.51 -16.64
C GLY A 125 -12.84 10.93 -16.49
N VAL A 126 -11.68 11.08 -15.87
CA VAL A 126 -10.94 12.35 -15.82
C VAL A 126 -9.61 12.14 -16.52
N ASP A 127 -9.30 12.95 -17.53
CA ASP A 127 -8.03 12.84 -18.25
C ASP A 127 -7.61 14.17 -18.89
N THR A 128 -6.31 14.41 -19.04
CA THR A 128 -5.80 15.62 -19.72
C THR A 128 -5.90 15.51 -21.24
N SER A 129 -5.97 14.31 -21.82
CA SER A 129 -6.15 14.10 -23.25
C SER A 129 -7.58 14.36 -23.68
N ARG A 130 -7.75 15.41 -24.49
CA ARG A 130 -9.04 15.77 -25.10
C ARG A 130 -9.56 14.65 -26.00
N GLN A 131 -8.66 13.93 -26.67
CA GLN A 131 -9.03 12.89 -27.63
C GLN A 131 -9.60 11.67 -26.92
N ASN A 132 -8.93 11.19 -25.87
CA ASN A 132 -9.42 10.12 -25.00
C ASN A 132 -10.78 10.46 -24.39
N CYS A 133 -10.91 11.68 -23.87
CA CYS A 133 -12.19 12.17 -23.33
C CYS A 133 -13.32 12.15 -24.38
N ASN A 134 -13.03 12.57 -25.61
CA ASN A 134 -14.00 12.56 -26.71
C ASN A 134 -14.35 11.14 -27.17
N TYR A 135 -13.37 10.23 -27.19
CA TYR A 135 -13.57 8.82 -27.51
C TYR A 135 -14.55 8.16 -26.53
N LEU A 136 -14.33 8.32 -25.22
CA LEU A 136 -15.23 7.78 -24.20
C LEU A 136 -16.62 8.42 -24.23
N LYS A 137 -16.73 9.72 -24.49
CA LYS A 137 -18.01 10.40 -24.72
C LYS A 137 -18.81 9.77 -25.86
N LYS A 138 -18.16 9.44 -26.99
CA LYS A 138 -18.79 8.72 -28.11
C LYS A 138 -19.25 7.31 -27.74
N LYS A 139 -18.65 6.70 -26.70
CA LYS A 139 -19.03 5.39 -26.14
C LYS A 139 -20.09 5.50 -25.05
N GLY A 140 -20.63 6.69 -24.78
CA GLY A 140 -21.67 6.91 -23.77
C GLY A 140 -21.16 7.02 -22.34
N ILE A 141 -19.87 7.30 -22.15
CA ILE A 141 -19.24 7.50 -20.83
C ILE A 141 -18.95 8.99 -20.63
N THR A 142 -19.34 9.52 -19.46
CA THR A 142 -19.10 10.92 -19.11
C THR A 142 -17.60 11.15 -18.87
N THR A 143 -17.06 12.27 -19.36
CA THR A 143 -15.65 12.63 -19.12
C THR A 143 -15.42 14.11 -18.82
N VAL A 144 -14.46 14.37 -17.94
CA VAL A 144 -13.93 15.69 -17.57
C VAL A 144 -12.51 15.81 -18.11
N ASN A 145 -12.29 16.75 -19.04
CA ASN A 145 -10.99 16.97 -19.65
C ASN A 145 -10.15 17.97 -18.85
N LYS A 146 -9.62 17.53 -17.70
CA LYS A 146 -8.80 18.33 -16.77
C LYS A 146 -7.73 17.45 -16.13
N SER A 147 -6.65 18.07 -15.66
CA SER A 147 -5.77 17.44 -14.65
C SER A 147 -6.52 17.36 -13.32
N VAL A 148 -6.29 16.31 -12.54
CA VAL A 148 -6.89 16.14 -11.20
C VAL A 148 -6.60 17.36 -10.31
N PHE A 149 -5.39 17.93 -10.41
CA PHE A 149 -5.00 19.14 -9.66
C PHE A 149 -5.90 20.35 -9.95
N ARG A 150 -6.58 20.37 -11.11
CA ARG A 150 -7.44 21.47 -11.57
C ARG A 150 -8.95 21.17 -11.46
N LEU A 151 -9.32 20.03 -10.88
CA LEU A 151 -10.74 19.73 -10.62
C LEU A 151 -11.31 20.70 -9.58
N GLU A 152 -12.59 21.01 -9.69
CA GLU A 152 -13.35 21.87 -8.77
C GLU A 152 -14.55 21.10 -8.23
N GLN A 153 -15.13 21.54 -7.11
CA GLN A 153 -16.22 20.79 -6.45
C GLN A 153 -17.48 20.71 -7.31
N ASP A 154 -17.70 21.69 -8.18
CA ASP A 154 -18.81 21.77 -9.14
C ASP A 154 -18.56 20.97 -10.44
N ASP A 155 -17.39 20.34 -10.62
CA ASP A 155 -17.16 19.39 -11.71
C ASP A 155 -17.99 18.10 -11.53
N PHE A 156 -18.46 17.81 -10.31
CA PHE A 156 -19.26 16.63 -9.98
C PHE A 156 -20.43 16.99 -9.05
N ASN A 157 -21.58 16.35 -9.26
CA ASN A 157 -22.75 16.58 -8.40
C ASN A 157 -22.67 15.82 -7.07
N ASP A 158 -22.05 14.65 -7.11
CA ASP A 158 -21.95 13.72 -5.99
C ASP A 158 -20.51 13.27 -5.83
N LYS A 159 -20.17 12.81 -4.63
CA LYS A 159 -18.89 12.13 -4.40
C LYS A 159 -18.93 10.71 -4.92
N PHE A 160 -17.75 10.23 -5.29
CA PHE A 160 -17.55 8.91 -5.83
C PHE A 160 -17.64 7.84 -4.73
N ASP A 161 -18.32 6.75 -5.05
CA ASP A 161 -18.29 5.52 -4.26
C ASP A 161 -16.96 4.77 -4.43
N ALA A 162 -16.31 4.94 -5.57
CA ALA A 162 -14.96 4.48 -5.80
C ALA A 162 -14.22 5.37 -6.81
N ILE A 163 -12.93 5.61 -6.57
CA ILE A 163 -12.04 6.25 -7.55
C ILE A 163 -10.89 5.32 -7.86
N PHE A 164 -10.62 5.13 -9.15
CA PHE A 164 -9.52 4.31 -9.65
C PHE A 164 -8.36 5.19 -10.08
N LEU A 165 -7.15 4.73 -9.76
CA LEU A 165 -5.86 5.31 -10.12
C LEU A 165 -5.02 4.20 -10.78
N MET A 166 -5.29 3.97 -12.06
CA MET A 166 -4.74 2.85 -12.82
C MET A 166 -3.50 3.29 -13.59
N ALA A 167 -2.31 2.89 -13.11
CA ALA A 167 -1.03 3.33 -13.67
C ALA A 167 -0.89 4.86 -13.73
N VAL A 168 -1.18 5.51 -12.60
CA VAL A 168 -1.17 6.98 -12.48
C VAL A 168 -0.08 7.45 -11.52
N LEU A 169 -0.03 6.88 -10.31
CA LEU A 169 0.83 7.40 -9.24
C LEU A 169 2.33 7.30 -9.55
N GLU A 170 2.75 6.39 -10.44
CA GLU A 170 4.13 6.29 -10.92
C GLU A 170 4.61 7.54 -11.66
N HIS A 171 3.68 8.36 -12.16
CA HIS A 171 3.93 9.55 -12.99
C HIS A 171 3.83 10.88 -12.21
N ILE A 172 3.29 10.86 -10.99
CA ILE A 172 2.94 12.08 -10.25
C ILE A 172 4.12 12.58 -9.40
N VAL A 173 4.55 13.82 -9.60
CA VAL A 173 5.62 14.45 -8.81
C VAL A 173 5.11 14.79 -7.41
N ASP A 174 3.97 15.50 -7.31
CA ASP A 174 3.32 15.87 -6.05
C ASP A 174 2.26 14.84 -5.65
N LEU A 175 2.71 13.68 -5.15
CA LEU A 175 1.83 12.61 -4.69
C LEU A 175 0.86 13.08 -3.59
N HIS A 176 1.31 13.99 -2.72
CA HIS A 176 0.49 14.44 -1.60
C HIS A 176 -0.65 15.33 -2.06
N GLY A 177 -0.34 16.33 -2.90
CA GLY A 177 -1.36 17.18 -3.50
C GLY A 177 -2.36 16.38 -4.32
N PHE A 178 -1.87 15.43 -5.12
CA PHE A 178 -2.72 14.58 -5.95
C PHE A 178 -3.66 13.71 -5.12
N ILE A 179 -3.16 12.96 -4.13
CA ILE A 179 -4.00 12.10 -3.29
C ILE A 179 -5.02 12.94 -2.52
N LYS A 180 -4.60 14.04 -1.87
CA LYS A 180 -5.54 14.94 -1.16
C LYS A 180 -6.65 15.44 -2.06
N LYS A 181 -6.32 15.78 -3.30
CA LYS A 181 -7.29 16.24 -4.29
C LYS A 181 -8.25 15.12 -4.67
N THR A 182 -7.74 13.94 -5.02
CA THR A 182 -8.53 12.75 -5.35
C THR A 182 -9.49 12.38 -4.22
N ILE A 183 -9.00 12.22 -2.99
CA ILE A 183 -9.84 11.80 -1.85
C ILE A 183 -10.87 12.86 -1.45
N SER A 184 -10.70 14.12 -1.85
CA SER A 184 -11.71 15.16 -1.60
C SER A 184 -13.02 14.93 -2.36
N PHE A 185 -12.97 14.14 -3.44
CA PHE A 185 -14.13 13.72 -4.24
C PHE A 185 -14.61 12.30 -3.89
N LEU A 186 -13.96 11.62 -2.95
CA LEU A 186 -14.23 10.21 -2.62
C LEU A 186 -14.96 10.09 -1.29
N ASP A 187 -16.00 9.24 -1.25
CA ASP A 187 -16.62 8.76 -0.01
C ASP A 187 -16.35 7.28 0.26
N GLY A 188 -15.99 6.49 -0.77
CA GLY A 188 -15.75 5.06 -0.63
C GLY A 188 -14.32 4.60 -0.92
N ASP A 189 -14.18 3.64 -1.84
CA ASP A 189 -12.93 2.90 -2.03
C ASP A 189 -11.97 3.63 -2.99
N LEU A 190 -10.69 3.73 -2.63
CA LEU A 190 -9.64 4.15 -3.56
C LEU A 190 -8.98 2.90 -4.13
N VAL A 191 -8.99 2.73 -5.45
CA VAL A 191 -8.37 1.58 -6.11
C VAL A 191 -7.09 2.05 -6.79
N VAL A 192 -5.95 1.52 -6.36
CA VAL A 192 -4.64 1.94 -6.87
C VAL A 192 -3.97 0.76 -7.56
N CYS A 193 -3.55 0.95 -8.81
CA CYS A 193 -2.73 -0.02 -9.52
C CYS A 193 -1.45 0.67 -9.97
N VAL A 194 -0.30 0.17 -9.51
CA VAL A 194 1.02 0.68 -9.89
C VAL A 194 1.97 -0.48 -10.22
N PRO A 195 3.00 -0.25 -11.05
CA PRO A 195 4.11 -1.17 -11.20
C PRO A 195 4.71 -1.53 -9.84
N GLU A 196 4.88 -2.83 -9.59
CA GLU A 196 5.51 -3.30 -8.36
C GLU A 196 6.99 -3.57 -8.60
N GLN A 197 7.82 -2.77 -7.94
CA GLN A 197 9.25 -2.96 -7.98
C GLN A 197 9.61 -4.30 -7.30
N PHE A 198 10.50 -5.06 -7.96
CA PHE A 198 10.99 -6.39 -7.55
C PHE A 198 10.08 -7.59 -7.83
N MET A 199 8.85 -7.39 -8.31
CA MET A 199 7.98 -8.48 -8.76
C MET A 199 8.09 -8.63 -10.27
N TRP A 200 9.10 -9.37 -10.73
CA TRP A 200 9.32 -9.63 -12.16
C TRP A 200 9.44 -11.13 -12.42
N ARG A 201 8.68 -11.62 -13.40
CA ARG A 201 8.81 -12.97 -13.95
C ARG A 201 9.38 -12.88 -15.36
N GLY A 202 10.56 -13.43 -15.61
CA GLY A 202 11.19 -13.47 -16.93
C GLY A 202 12.57 -12.81 -17.00
N ASP A 203 13.07 -12.64 -18.23
CA ASP A 203 14.39 -12.05 -18.49
C ASP A 203 14.46 -10.59 -18.05
N VAL A 204 15.62 -10.20 -17.50
CA VAL A 204 15.88 -8.85 -17.02
C VAL A 204 15.98 -7.90 -18.22
N TYR A 205 14.91 -7.17 -18.52
CA TYR A 205 15.00 -6.01 -19.40
C TYR A 205 15.64 -4.85 -18.63
N PRO A 206 16.80 -4.33 -19.07
CA PRO A 206 17.56 -3.36 -18.29
C PRO A 206 16.76 -2.08 -18.08
N TYR A 207 16.59 -1.71 -16.80
CA TYR A 207 16.02 -0.42 -16.39
C TYR A 207 14.61 -0.11 -16.94
N ARG A 208 13.81 -1.15 -17.25
CA ARG A 208 12.48 -1.02 -17.88
C ARG A 208 11.58 0.04 -17.24
N GLU A 209 11.50 0.03 -15.90
CA GLU A 209 10.67 0.96 -15.14
C GLU A 209 11.39 2.27 -14.82
N TYR A 210 12.70 2.37 -15.02
CA TYR A 210 13.43 3.64 -14.90
C TYR A 210 13.37 4.34 -16.26
N SER A 211 12.15 4.72 -16.65
CA SER A 211 11.86 5.43 -17.89
C SER A 211 11.83 6.95 -17.67
N ILE A 212 11.53 7.70 -18.73
CA ILE A 212 11.32 9.15 -18.64
C ILE A 212 9.96 9.52 -18.01
N GLU A 213 9.02 8.57 -17.95
CA GLU A 213 7.65 8.78 -17.46
C GLU A 213 7.44 8.23 -16.05
N HIS A 214 8.11 7.11 -15.71
CA HIS A 214 8.00 6.47 -14.40
C HIS A 214 9.02 7.10 -13.46
N ILE A 215 8.53 7.88 -12.50
CA ILE A 215 9.34 8.65 -11.57
C ILE A 215 9.16 8.19 -10.12
N ASN A 216 8.15 7.38 -9.82
CA ASN A 216 7.96 6.74 -8.52
C ASN A 216 7.97 5.23 -8.71
N TYR A 217 8.86 4.54 -7.98
CA TYR A 217 9.04 3.09 -8.08
C TYR A 217 8.50 2.45 -6.82
N PHE A 218 7.20 2.18 -6.84
CA PHE A 218 6.52 1.64 -5.68
C PHE A 218 6.94 0.20 -5.42
N THR A 219 7.28 -0.06 -4.17
CA THR A 219 7.08 -1.37 -3.55
C THR A 219 5.74 -1.39 -2.83
N PHE A 220 5.23 -2.58 -2.52
CA PHE A 220 4.04 -2.77 -1.71
C PHE A 220 4.15 -1.99 -0.39
N SER A 221 5.29 -2.10 0.28
CA SER A 221 5.54 -1.40 1.55
C SER A 221 5.51 0.12 1.41
N SER A 222 6.08 0.67 0.34
CA SER A 222 6.07 2.13 0.13
C SER A 222 4.69 2.66 -0.27
N LEU A 223 3.90 1.87 -1.00
CA LEU A 223 2.52 2.24 -1.34
C LEU A 223 1.63 2.21 -0.09
N CYS A 224 1.71 1.15 0.74
CA CYS A 224 0.99 1.09 2.01
C CYS A 224 1.29 2.31 2.88
N ARG A 225 2.58 2.63 3.05
CA ARG A 225 2.99 3.82 3.82
C ARG A 225 2.42 5.12 3.27
N LEU A 226 2.29 5.25 1.94
CA LEU A 226 1.68 6.43 1.35
C LEU A 226 0.19 6.49 1.67
N MET A 227 -0.54 5.38 1.54
CA MET A 227 -1.97 5.29 1.82
C MET A 227 -2.29 5.50 3.31
N ASP A 228 -1.45 4.98 4.20
CA ASP A 228 -1.58 5.14 5.66
C ASP A 228 -1.57 6.63 6.09
N LEU A 229 -0.86 7.50 5.35
CA LEU A 229 -0.83 8.95 5.63
C LEU A 229 -2.18 9.65 5.37
N TYR A 230 -3.11 8.96 4.70
CA TYR A 230 -4.42 9.47 4.32
C TYR A 230 -5.57 8.70 4.97
N ASP A 231 -5.28 7.92 6.01
CA ASP A 231 -6.22 7.03 6.68
C ASP A 231 -6.83 6.00 5.72
N TYR A 232 -6.05 5.47 4.78
CA TYR A 232 -6.48 4.41 3.88
C TYR A 232 -5.68 3.12 4.13
N GLU A 233 -6.38 2.02 4.40
CA GLU A 233 -5.76 0.71 4.59
C GLU A 233 -5.86 -0.16 3.32
N PRO A 234 -4.77 -0.85 2.93
CA PRO A 234 -4.79 -1.91 1.92
C PRO A 234 -5.67 -3.09 2.36
N HIS A 235 -6.66 -3.47 1.57
CA HIS A 235 -7.62 -4.54 1.89
C HIS A 235 -7.39 -5.83 1.09
N ASN A 236 -7.13 -5.72 -0.21
CA ASN A 236 -6.89 -6.86 -1.10
C ASN A 236 -5.71 -6.55 -2.01
N ILE A 237 -4.88 -7.56 -2.30
CA ILE A 237 -3.71 -7.46 -3.16
C ILE A 237 -3.80 -8.57 -4.18
N TYR A 238 -3.85 -8.21 -5.45
CA TYR A 238 -3.80 -9.19 -6.51
C TYR A 238 -2.57 -8.93 -7.38
N PRO A 239 -1.67 -9.92 -7.53
CA PRO A 239 -0.73 -9.87 -8.61
C PRO A 239 -1.54 -9.93 -9.90
N ASN A 240 -1.31 -8.98 -10.81
CA ASN A 240 -1.85 -9.09 -12.16
C ASN A 240 -1.35 -10.41 -12.80
N GLU A 241 -2.03 -10.94 -13.83
CA GLU A 241 -1.67 -12.15 -14.57
C GLU A 241 -0.21 -12.15 -15.05
N THR A 242 0.35 -10.96 -15.30
CA THR A 242 1.76 -10.75 -15.70
C THR A 242 2.75 -10.75 -14.54
N GLY A 243 2.28 -10.74 -13.29
CA GLY A 243 3.08 -10.74 -12.06
C GLY A 243 3.84 -9.45 -11.76
N SER A 244 3.59 -8.36 -12.50
CA SER A 244 4.40 -7.13 -12.50
C SER A 244 3.74 -5.88 -11.90
N ARG A 245 2.49 -5.99 -11.45
CA ARG A 245 1.72 -4.89 -10.87
C ARG A 245 0.98 -5.35 -9.62
N ASN A 246 0.90 -4.46 -8.65
CA ASN A 246 0.04 -4.61 -7.49
C ASN A 246 -1.22 -3.79 -7.71
N ILE A 247 -2.38 -4.44 -7.67
CA ILE A 247 -3.65 -3.74 -7.46
C ILE A 247 -3.93 -3.75 -5.97
N VAL A 248 -3.99 -2.56 -5.37
CA VAL A 248 -4.24 -2.35 -3.96
C VAL A 248 -5.56 -1.62 -3.80
N PHE A 249 -6.52 -2.31 -3.18
CA PHE A 249 -7.78 -1.71 -2.78
C PHE A 249 -7.60 -1.05 -1.44
N CYS A 250 -7.83 0.25 -1.41
CA CYS A 250 -7.66 1.07 -0.23
C CYS A 250 -9.03 1.48 0.29
N ARG A 251 -9.31 1.21 1.56
CA ARG A 251 -10.53 1.70 2.23
C ARG A 251 -10.17 2.71 3.28
N LYS A 252 -11.00 3.74 3.41
CA LYS A 252 -10.85 4.68 4.51
C LYS A 252 -11.02 3.94 5.84
N ILE A 253 -10.05 4.09 6.72
CA ILE A 253 -10.06 3.53 8.06
C ILE A 253 -11.18 4.24 8.83
N GLN A 254 -12.22 3.48 9.15
CA GLN A 254 -13.26 3.94 10.06
C GLN A 254 -12.76 3.71 11.48
N ILE A 255 -12.14 4.73 12.08
CA ILE A 255 -11.48 4.64 13.40
C ILE A 255 -12.40 4.00 14.46
N GLU A 256 -13.68 4.34 14.47
CA GLU A 256 -14.67 3.74 15.39
C GLU A 256 -14.83 2.24 15.17
N GLN A 257 -14.91 1.78 13.91
CA GLN A 257 -14.98 0.36 13.58
C GLN A 257 -13.66 -0.36 13.88
N TYR A 258 -12.52 0.28 13.64
CA TYR A 258 -11.20 -0.25 14.00
C TYR A 258 -11.08 -0.47 15.51
N ASN A 259 -11.50 0.53 16.30
CA ASN A 259 -11.52 0.43 17.76
C ASN A 259 -12.46 -0.69 18.21
N LEU A 260 -13.65 -0.80 17.62
CA LEU A 260 -14.61 -1.87 17.92
C LEU A 260 -14.03 -3.27 17.61
N LYS A 261 -13.44 -3.46 16.42
CA LYS A 261 -12.79 -4.72 16.03
C LYS A 261 -11.62 -5.06 16.95
N SER A 262 -10.78 -4.08 17.28
CA SER A 262 -9.64 -4.24 18.18
C SER A 262 -10.10 -4.66 19.58
N ASN A 263 -11.13 -4.01 20.13
CA ASN A 263 -11.69 -4.35 21.43
C ASN A 263 -12.30 -5.77 21.42
N ASN A 264 -13.03 -6.14 20.36
CA ASN A 264 -13.58 -7.49 20.21
C ASN A 264 -12.47 -8.55 20.13
N ALA A 265 -11.38 -8.28 19.41
CA ALA A 265 -10.24 -9.20 19.34
C ALA A 265 -9.56 -9.38 20.70
N VAL A 266 -9.42 -8.28 21.47
CA VAL A 266 -8.92 -8.32 22.85
C VAL A 266 -9.83 -9.14 23.76
N GLU A 267 -11.15 -8.94 23.71
CA GLU A 267 -12.10 -9.74 24.51
C GLU A 267 -12.10 -11.22 24.11
N CYS A 268 -12.05 -11.54 22.82
CA CYS A 268 -11.90 -12.92 22.35
C CYS A 268 -10.60 -13.57 22.87
N ALA A 269 -9.49 -12.84 22.84
CA ALA A 269 -8.22 -13.29 23.41
C ALA A 269 -8.31 -13.55 24.92
N LEU A 270 -8.97 -12.66 25.68
CA LEU A 270 -9.19 -12.85 27.11
C LEU A 270 -10.06 -14.08 27.41
N ASN A 271 -11.13 -14.29 26.63
CA ASN A 271 -12.00 -15.46 26.79
C ASN A 271 -11.26 -16.80 26.58
N LYS A 272 -10.30 -16.86 25.64
CA LYS A 272 -9.47 -18.06 25.43
C LYS A 272 -8.63 -18.44 26.66
N ILE A 273 -8.22 -17.45 27.47
CA ILE A 273 -7.34 -17.64 28.63
C ILE A 273 -8.07 -17.60 29.97
N ASP A 274 -9.40 -17.45 29.98
CA ASP A 274 -10.17 -17.34 31.23
C ASP A 274 -10.03 -18.56 32.14
N TYR A 275 -9.83 -19.75 31.56
CA TYR A 275 -9.60 -20.95 32.36
C TYR A 275 -8.24 -20.92 33.07
N LEU A 276 -7.21 -20.29 32.48
CA LEU A 276 -5.91 -20.07 33.11
C LEU A 276 -6.03 -19.08 34.27
N LEU A 277 -6.78 -17.99 34.05
CA LEU A 277 -7.07 -16.97 35.07
C LEU A 277 -7.83 -17.56 36.26
N THR A 278 -8.88 -18.34 35.99
CA THR A 278 -9.75 -18.93 37.03
C THR A 278 -9.00 -19.96 37.88
N ARG A 279 -8.13 -20.77 37.25
CA ARG A 279 -7.37 -21.82 37.95
C ARG A 279 -6.03 -21.35 38.50
N GLN A 280 -5.63 -20.10 38.22
CA GLN A 280 -4.29 -19.59 38.55
C GLN A 280 -3.15 -20.50 38.06
N ARG A 281 -3.37 -21.16 36.91
CA ARG A 281 -2.41 -22.11 36.34
C ARG A 281 -1.15 -21.33 35.91
N PRO A 282 0.05 -21.70 36.39
CA PRO A 282 1.28 -21.05 35.95
C PRO A 282 1.45 -21.15 34.44
N VAL A 283 1.83 -20.05 33.78
CA VAL A 283 1.93 -19.94 32.32
C VAL A 283 3.19 -19.18 31.91
N ILE A 284 3.75 -19.53 30.74
CA ILE A 284 4.81 -18.76 30.10
C ILE A 284 4.22 -17.97 28.95
N VAL A 285 4.55 -16.69 28.82
CA VAL A 285 4.07 -15.86 27.69
C VAL A 285 5.20 -15.67 26.68
N TYR A 286 4.98 -16.11 25.45
CA TYR A 286 5.92 -15.93 24.35
C TYR A 286 5.56 -14.67 23.55
N GLY A 287 6.46 -13.68 23.57
CA GLY A 287 6.35 -12.38 22.91
C GLY A 287 6.29 -11.23 23.92
N CYS A 288 7.25 -10.31 23.85
CA CYS A 288 7.38 -9.12 24.73
C CYS A 288 7.07 -7.80 24.00
N GLY A 289 6.46 -7.90 22.81
CA GLY A 289 6.11 -6.77 21.95
C GLY A 289 4.91 -5.96 22.42
N THR A 290 4.43 -5.07 21.53
CA THR A 290 3.37 -4.10 21.81
C THR A 290 2.09 -4.75 22.33
N LEU A 291 1.66 -5.88 21.73
CA LEU A 291 0.45 -6.59 22.14
C LEU A 291 0.51 -7.03 23.62
N THR A 292 1.58 -7.73 24.02
CA THR A 292 1.75 -8.19 25.41
C THR A 292 1.76 -7.04 26.39
N ARG A 293 2.48 -5.95 26.07
CA ARG A 293 2.53 -4.76 26.93
C ARG A 293 1.17 -4.08 27.04
N TYR A 294 0.42 -3.99 25.94
CA TYR A 294 -0.94 -3.46 25.93
C TYR A 294 -1.87 -4.32 26.79
N MET A 295 -1.84 -5.65 26.63
CA MET A 295 -2.67 -6.58 27.40
C MET A 295 -2.37 -6.49 28.89
N LEU A 296 -1.09 -6.45 29.27
CA LEU A 296 -0.67 -6.29 30.67
C LEU A 296 -1.15 -4.96 31.27
N ALA A 297 -1.07 -3.86 30.52
CA ALA A 297 -1.43 -2.54 31.04
C ALA A 297 -2.95 -2.31 31.11
N ASN A 298 -3.73 -2.88 30.18
CA ASN A 298 -5.12 -2.46 29.95
C ASN A 298 -6.17 -3.55 30.22
N THR A 299 -5.79 -4.77 30.59
CA THR A 299 -6.74 -5.89 30.67
C THR A 299 -6.50 -6.78 31.89
N ARG A 300 -7.39 -7.77 32.09
CA ARG A 300 -7.23 -8.82 33.10
C ARG A 300 -6.09 -9.79 32.81
N PHE A 301 -5.40 -9.68 31.67
CA PHE A 301 -4.20 -10.45 31.35
C PHE A 301 -3.09 -10.29 32.40
N SER A 302 -2.98 -9.11 33.04
CA SER A 302 -2.06 -8.84 34.15
C SER A 302 -2.27 -9.74 35.38
N LYS A 303 -3.43 -10.40 35.48
CA LYS A 303 -3.77 -11.31 36.59
C LYS A 303 -3.40 -12.77 36.31
N LEU A 304 -2.82 -13.07 35.15
CA LEU A 304 -2.27 -14.40 34.87
C LEU A 304 -1.10 -14.68 35.82
N ASN A 305 -0.97 -15.95 36.23
CA ASN A 305 0.19 -16.43 36.97
C ASN A 305 1.36 -16.65 36.00
N ILE A 306 1.93 -15.54 35.51
CA ILE A 306 3.02 -15.57 34.53
C ILE A 306 4.33 -15.81 35.26
N ILE A 307 4.98 -16.95 34.98
CA ILE A 307 6.24 -17.34 35.63
C ILE A 307 7.48 -16.90 34.85
N ALA A 308 7.34 -16.70 33.55
CA ALA A 308 8.40 -16.20 32.67
C ALA A 308 7.78 -15.63 31.39
N PHE A 309 8.50 -14.70 30.77
CA PHE A 309 8.31 -14.30 29.38
C PHE A 309 9.41 -14.91 28.51
N ALA A 310 9.11 -15.30 27.28
CA ALA A 310 10.12 -15.67 26.28
C ALA A 310 10.00 -14.75 25.06
N ASP A 311 11.10 -14.43 24.38
CA ASP A 311 11.05 -13.66 23.13
C ASP A 311 12.21 -14.06 22.21
N GLY A 312 11.96 -14.15 20.90
CA GLY A 312 13.00 -14.49 19.92
C GLY A 312 14.07 -13.42 19.75
N SER A 313 13.83 -12.18 20.23
CA SER A 313 14.74 -11.06 20.04
C SER A 313 15.76 -10.95 21.18
N PRO A 314 17.07 -11.15 20.92
CA PRO A 314 18.10 -11.18 21.98
C PRO A 314 18.18 -9.91 22.84
N HIS A 315 17.73 -8.77 22.32
CA HIS A 315 17.69 -7.51 23.06
C HIS A 315 16.79 -7.53 24.31
N TYR A 316 15.93 -8.54 24.48
CA TYR A 316 15.05 -8.68 25.64
C TYR A 316 15.61 -9.63 26.69
N HIS A 317 16.49 -10.56 26.31
CA HIS A 317 16.96 -11.62 27.20
C HIS A 317 17.68 -11.05 28.43
N GLY A 318 17.42 -11.64 29.60
CA GLY A 318 17.96 -11.19 30.88
C GLY A 318 17.34 -9.92 31.45
N LYS A 319 16.42 -9.26 30.71
CA LYS A 319 15.60 -8.17 31.25
C LYS A 319 14.37 -8.74 31.97
N GLN A 320 13.59 -7.84 32.57
CA GLN A 320 12.33 -8.18 33.22
C GLN A 320 11.19 -7.34 32.62
N LEU A 321 10.00 -7.93 32.59
CA LEU A 321 8.75 -7.25 32.26
C LEU A 321 7.80 -7.42 33.45
N CYS A 322 7.33 -6.31 34.04
CA CYS A 322 6.52 -6.34 35.26
C CYS A 322 7.16 -7.13 36.42
N GLY A 323 8.50 -7.11 36.52
CA GLY A 323 9.25 -7.87 37.53
C GLY A 323 9.44 -9.36 37.23
N ILE A 324 8.93 -9.85 36.10
CA ILE A 324 9.03 -11.25 35.67
C ILE A 324 10.16 -11.39 34.63
N PRO A 325 11.02 -12.42 34.71
CA PRO A 325 12.16 -12.58 33.80
C PRO A 325 11.75 -12.81 32.35
N ILE A 326 12.54 -12.25 31.43
CA ILE A 326 12.48 -12.55 29.99
C ILE A 326 13.64 -13.48 29.63
N ILE A 327 13.32 -14.71 29.23
CA ILE A 327 14.26 -15.78 28.92
C ILE A 327 14.48 -15.95 27.42
N ASP A 328 15.62 -16.56 27.07
CA ASP A 328 15.83 -17.06 25.72
C ASP A 328 14.86 -18.24 25.46
N PRO A 329 14.22 -18.32 24.28
CA PRO A 329 13.37 -19.45 23.91
C PRO A 329 13.99 -20.83 24.16
N ILE A 330 15.31 -21.00 24.04
CA ILE A 330 15.97 -22.29 24.30
C ILE A 330 15.79 -22.75 25.76
N GLU A 331 15.61 -21.82 26.69
CA GLU A 331 15.39 -22.09 28.11
C GLU A 331 14.00 -22.65 28.41
N LEU A 332 13.06 -22.58 27.46
CA LEU A 332 11.72 -23.19 27.59
C LEU A 332 11.79 -24.70 27.83
N THR A 333 12.85 -25.36 27.38
CA THR A 333 13.14 -26.78 27.64
C THR A 333 13.22 -27.13 29.13
N LYS A 334 13.49 -26.14 30.00
CA LYS A 334 13.51 -26.30 31.47
C LYS A 334 12.11 -26.30 32.10
N TYR A 335 11.08 -25.99 31.31
CA TYR A 335 9.72 -25.76 31.77
C TYR A 335 8.66 -26.61 31.04
N PRO A 336 8.86 -27.92 30.83
CA PRO A 336 7.99 -28.75 29.98
C PRO A 336 6.55 -28.87 30.49
N GLN A 337 6.31 -28.59 31.77
CA GLN A 337 5.01 -28.76 32.43
C GLN A 337 4.06 -27.57 32.28
N PHE A 338 4.57 -26.41 31.85
CA PHE A 338 3.78 -25.17 31.83
C PHE A 338 3.27 -24.85 30.43
N PRO A 339 1.99 -24.48 30.25
CA PRO A 339 1.50 -24.02 28.96
C PRO A 339 2.25 -22.75 28.50
N ILE A 340 2.38 -22.60 27.19
CA ILE A 340 2.97 -21.43 26.54
C ILE A 340 1.88 -20.67 25.81
N LEU A 341 1.67 -19.41 26.16
CA LEU A 341 0.74 -18.51 25.52
C LEU A 341 1.49 -17.63 24.52
N THR A 342 1.23 -17.78 23.22
CA THR A 342 1.85 -16.94 22.19
C THR A 342 1.05 -15.64 22.05
N SER A 343 1.72 -14.52 22.33
CA SER A 343 1.16 -13.17 22.30
C SER A 343 1.78 -12.37 21.16
N THR A 344 1.49 -12.79 19.93
CA THR A 344 1.89 -12.12 18.69
C THR A 344 0.73 -12.12 17.69
N TYR A 345 0.72 -11.14 16.79
CA TYR A 345 -0.29 -11.04 15.74
C TYR A 345 0.15 -11.72 14.43
N VAL A 346 1.44 -11.63 14.09
CA VAL A 346 1.95 -12.01 12.76
C VAL A 346 2.67 -13.36 12.78
N ALA A 347 3.34 -13.70 13.88
CA ALA A 347 4.32 -14.79 13.90
C ALA A 347 3.81 -16.08 14.57
N ASN A 348 2.51 -16.23 14.88
CA ASN A 348 2.01 -17.39 15.66
C ASN A 348 2.41 -18.72 15.04
N ARG A 349 2.17 -18.93 13.73
CA ARG A 349 2.55 -20.18 13.05
C ARG A 349 4.05 -20.43 13.08
N THR A 350 4.86 -19.41 12.81
CA THR A 350 6.33 -19.56 12.81
C THR A 350 6.85 -19.89 14.21
N ILE A 351 6.27 -19.30 15.26
CA ILE A 351 6.62 -19.60 16.65
C ILE A 351 6.20 -21.03 16.99
N GLU A 352 4.98 -21.45 16.67
CA GLU A 352 4.51 -22.82 16.90
C GLU A 352 5.44 -23.85 16.23
N THR A 353 5.78 -23.66 14.95
CA THR A 353 6.75 -24.49 14.23
C THR A 353 8.11 -24.50 14.92
N TYR A 354 8.63 -23.35 15.34
CA TYR A 354 9.92 -23.29 16.04
C TYR A 354 9.89 -24.03 17.39
N LEU A 355 8.82 -23.88 18.17
CA LEU A 355 8.67 -24.55 19.46
C LEU A 355 8.58 -26.09 19.29
N HIS A 356 7.77 -26.56 18.33
CA HIS A 356 7.56 -28.00 18.14
C HIS A 356 8.65 -28.68 17.30
N ASP A 357 9.03 -28.11 16.16
CA ASP A 357 9.89 -28.79 15.17
C ASP A 357 11.38 -28.51 15.39
N VAL A 358 11.73 -27.42 16.09
CA VAL A 358 13.13 -27.07 16.38
C VAL A 358 13.47 -27.34 17.83
N LEU A 359 12.71 -26.78 18.77
CA LEU A 359 12.99 -26.98 20.20
C LEU A 359 12.42 -28.29 20.76
N HIS A 360 11.54 -28.98 20.02
CA HIS A 360 10.96 -30.26 20.41
C HIS A 360 10.34 -30.25 21.82
N ILE A 361 9.72 -29.12 22.20
CA ILE A 361 9.15 -28.98 23.55
C ILE A 361 7.75 -29.62 23.63
N PRO A 362 7.41 -30.29 24.74
CA PRO A 362 6.13 -30.99 24.90
C PRO A 362 4.99 -30.07 25.40
N ASN A 363 5.26 -28.78 25.56
CA ASN A 363 4.35 -27.82 26.15
C ASN A 363 3.05 -27.69 25.35
N GLU A 364 1.94 -27.50 26.06
CA GLU A 364 0.69 -27.03 25.47
C GLU A 364 0.89 -25.59 24.96
N VAL A 365 0.69 -25.35 23.66
CA VAL A 365 0.80 -24.01 23.06
C VAL A 365 -0.60 -23.45 22.80
N ILE A 366 -0.82 -22.21 23.24
CA ILE A 366 -2.11 -21.52 23.15
C ILE A 366 -1.91 -20.22 22.37
N SER A 367 -2.58 -20.06 21.23
CA SER A 367 -2.54 -18.81 20.46
C SER A 367 -3.53 -17.78 21.00
N LEU A 368 -3.03 -16.61 21.41
CA LEU A 368 -3.85 -15.53 21.93
C LEU A 368 -4.77 -14.93 20.85
N LEU A 369 -4.23 -14.69 19.65
CA LEU A 369 -4.96 -14.18 18.49
C LEU A 369 -5.20 -15.28 17.46
#